data_AF-A0A924RQG7-F1
#
_entry.id   AF-A0A924RQG7-F1
#
_cell.length_a   1.000
_cell.length_b   1.000
_cell.length_c   1.000
_cell.angle_alpha   90.00
_cell.angle_beta   90.00
_cell.angle_gamma   90.00
#
_symmetry.space_group_name_H-M   'P 1'
#
loop_
_entity.id
_entity.type
_entity.pdbx_description
1 polymer ?
#
loop_
_entity_poly.entity_id
_entity_poly.type
_entity_poly.pdbx_seq_one_letter_code
_entity_poly.pdbx_strand_id
1 'polypeptide(L)'
;MWPSILRRSSVMALSTLALLGVARAADVPALAQGEADKALRAALKAFEGGGLTLNLRSEGVTSPLYTLGGGVPFNPDSGSRTLIRRGGLREIQVNATGKALPLQSVWLSEAARLLGLEEPIFVNGARAVTEEDRKALKARFFTGADLNGDGKIDLSDLGILAGSYGKVAPGQRGDLNADGKVDAVDVKLFQELYKFE
;
A
#
# COMPACT_ATOMS: atom_id res chain seq x y z
N MET A 1 -72.24 -6.16 -1.57
CA MET A 1 -71.01 -6.69 -2.22
C MET A 1 -69.86 -5.76 -1.88
N TRP A 2 -68.96 -6.17 -0.99
CA TRP A 2 -67.71 -5.48 -0.67
C TRP A 2 -66.56 -6.43 -1.00
N PRO A 3 -65.52 -6.04 -1.74
CA PRO A 3 -64.32 -6.84 -1.84
C PRO A 3 -63.31 -6.46 -0.75
N SER A 4 -62.78 -7.49 -0.11
CA SER A 4 -61.77 -7.48 0.94
C SER A 4 -60.39 -7.06 0.43
N ILE A 5 -59.73 -6.14 1.15
CA ILE A 5 -58.36 -5.70 0.90
C ILE A 5 -57.41 -6.67 1.62
N LEU A 6 -56.69 -7.49 0.85
CA LEU A 6 -55.55 -8.29 1.33
C LEU A 6 -54.33 -7.37 1.48
N ARG A 7 -53.93 -7.09 2.73
CA ARG A 7 -52.62 -6.50 3.06
C ARG A 7 -51.53 -7.54 2.82
N ARG A 8 -50.65 -7.30 1.85
CA ARG A 8 -49.37 -8.02 1.74
C ARG A 8 -48.38 -7.40 2.71
N SER A 9 -48.00 -8.16 3.72
CA SER A 9 -46.89 -7.83 4.62
C SER A 9 -45.57 -7.98 3.84
N SER A 10 -44.86 -6.87 3.63
CA SER A 10 -43.50 -6.89 3.09
C SER A 10 -42.55 -7.40 4.16
N VAL A 11 -41.97 -8.58 3.92
CA VAL A 11 -40.84 -9.10 4.69
C VAL A 11 -39.61 -8.26 4.30
N MET A 12 -39.06 -7.53 5.27
CA MET A 12 -37.76 -6.87 5.16
C MET A 12 -36.68 -7.95 5.10
N ALA A 13 -36.06 -8.14 3.94
CA ALA A 13 -34.86 -8.93 3.81
C ALA A 13 -33.70 -8.12 4.40
N LEU A 14 -33.19 -8.52 5.57
CA LEU A 14 -31.87 -8.10 6.04
C LEU A 14 -30.83 -8.64 5.06
N SER A 15 -30.30 -7.76 4.20
CA SER A 15 -29.14 -8.08 3.39
C SER A 15 -27.91 -8.09 4.30
N THR A 16 -27.53 -9.27 4.78
CA THR A 16 -26.18 -9.51 5.27
C THR A 16 -25.21 -9.28 4.10
N LEU A 17 -24.52 -8.14 4.12
CA LEU A 17 -23.45 -7.84 3.17
C LEU A 17 -22.31 -8.82 3.45
N ALA A 18 -22.23 -9.89 2.66
CA ALA A 18 -21.00 -10.65 2.55
C ALA A 18 -19.96 -9.70 1.93
N LEU A 19 -18.94 -9.32 2.70
CA LEU A 19 -17.71 -8.75 2.17
C LEU A 19 -17.05 -9.82 1.29
N LEU A 20 -17.51 -9.92 0.04
CA LEU A 20 -16.75 -10.53 -1.03
C LEU A 20 -15.51 -9.65 -1.18
N GLY A 21 -14.41 -10.06 -0.54
CA GLY A 21 -13.12 -9.41 -0.64
C GLY A 21 -12.63 -9.50 -2.08
N VAL A 22 -13.03 -8.54 -2.93
CA VAL A 22 -12.43 -8.36 -4.24
C VAL A 22 -10.98 -7.97 -3.99
N ALA A 23 -10.04 -8.80 -4.44
CA ALA A 23 -8.63 -8.47 -4.37
C ALA A 23 -8.43 -7.12 -5.09
N ARG A 24 -7.98 -6.11 -4.36
CA ARG A 24 -7.74 -4.78 -4.91
C ARG A 24 -6.25 -4.65 -5.16
N ALA A 25 -5.91 -4.35 -6.40
CA ALA A 25 -4.54 -4.10 -6.80
C ALA A 25 -4.15 -2.66 -6.49
N ALA A 26 -3.02 -2.48 -5.84
CA ALA A 26 -2.38 -1.20 -5.66
C ALA A 26 -1.17 -1.09 -6.57
N ASP A 27 -1.12 -0.01 -7.36
CA ASP A 27 0.03 0.27 -8.19
C ASP A 27 1.15 0.91 -7.37
N VAL A 28 2.34 0.32 -7.47
CA VAL A 28 3.57 0.80 -6.85
C VAL A 28 4.43 1.46 -7.93
N PRO A 29 4.56 2.80 -7.93
CA PRO A 29 5.32 3.50 -8.97
C PRO A 29 6.83 3.34 -8.77
N ALA A 30 7.49 2.66 -9.68
CA ALA A 30 8.94 2.67 -9.81
C ALA A 30 9.37 2.19 -11.21
N LEU A 31 10.53 2.65 -11.66
CA LEU A 31 11.17 2.15 -12.87
C LEU A 31 12.05 0.94 -12.52
N ALA A 32 11.93 -0.14 -13.27
CA ALA A 32 12.86 -1.26 -13.26
C ALA A 32 12.81 -1.96 -14.62
N GLN A 33 13.89 -2.63 -15.02
CA GLN A 33 13.96 -3.39 -16.27
C GLN A 33 14.76 -4.69 -16.09
N GLY A 34 14.51 -5.66 -16.97
CA GLY A 34 15.24 -6.93 -16.99
C GLY A 34 15.17 -7.67 -15.65
N GLU A 35 16.33 -8.09 -15.13
CA GLU A 35 16.42 -8.81 -13.86
C GLU A 35 16.02 -7.97 -12.64
N ALA A 36 16.21 -6.64 -12.69
CA ALA A 36 15.77 -5.77 -11.61
C ALA A 36 14.24 -5.71 -11.49
N ASP A 37 13.53 -5.69 -12.64
CA ASP A 37 12.05 -5.72 -12.65
C ASP A 37 11.53 -7.05 -12.07
N LYS A 38 12.08 -8.18 -12.52
CA LYS A 38 11.72 -9.50 -12.00
C LYS A 38 11.94 -9.60 -10.49
N ALA A 39 13.10 -9.15 -10.00
CA ALA A 39 13.46 -9.23 -8.60
C ALA A 39 12.60 -8.31 -7.72
N LEU A 40 12.35 -7.07 -8.17
CA LEU A 40 11.50 -6.13 -7.45
C LEU A 40 10.04 -6.61 -7.38
N ARG A 41 9.49 -7.15 -8.47
CA ARG A 41 8.15 -7.76 -8.46
C ARG A 41 8.07 -8.95 -7.52
N ALA A 42 9.08 -9.82 -7.51
CA ALA A 42 9.13 -10.96 -6.60
C ALA A 42 9.21 -10.49 -5.13
N ALA A 43 9.94 -9.43 -4.84
CA ALA A 43 10.00 -8.85 -3.50
C ALA A 43 8.68 -8.21 -3.08
N LEU A 44 8.02 -7.43 -3.95
CA LEU A 44 6.69 -6.86 -3.68
C LEU A 44 5.67 -7.96 -3.37
N LYS A 45 5.72 -9.07 -4.11
CA LYS A 45 4.83 -10.23 -3.88
C LYS A 45 4.92 -10.78 -2.44
N ALA A 46 6.08 -10.67 -1.79
CA ALA A 46 6.25 -11.13 -0.41
C ALA A 46 5.40 -10.34 0.59
N PHE A 47 4.94 -9.13 0.23
CA PHE A 47 4.10 -8.25 1.05
C PHE A 47 2.60 -8.35 0.74
N GLU A 48 2.19 -9.10 -0.29
CA GLU A 48 0.77 -9.31 -0.63
C GLU A 48 0.05 -10.15 0.44
N GLY A 49 -1.23 -9.89 0.68
CA GLY A 49 -2.02 -10.64 1.65
C GLY A 49 -3.25 -9.88 2.12
N GLY A 50 -4.16 -10.56 2.80
CA GLY A 50 -5.39 -9.94 3.33
C GLY A 50 -6.27 -9.27 2.26
N GLY A 51 -6.16 -9.69 0.99
CA GLY A 51 -6.87 -9.12 -0.17
C GLY A 51 -6.12 -8.01 -0.92
N LEU A 52 -4.91 -7.62 -0.49
CA LEU A 52 -4.05 -6.66 -1.18
C LEU A 52 -3.13 -7.36 -2.19
N THR A 53 -3.14 -6.90 -3.44
CA THR A 53 -2.14 -7.25 -4.47
C THR A 53 -1.33 -6.01 -4.86
N LEU A 54 -0.05 -6.19 -5.19
CA LEU A 54 0.89 -5.10 -5.44
C LEU A 54 1.46 -5.18 -6.86
N ASN A 55 1.15 -4.19 -7.68
CA ASN A 55 1.57 -4.13 -9.07
C ASN A 55 2.65 -3.07 -9.27
N LEU A 56 3.86 -3.49 -9.65
CA LEU A 56 4.89 -2.54 -10.09
C LEU A 56 4.47 -1.87 -11.40
N ARG A 57 4.27 -0.54 -11.34
CA ARG A 57 3.91 0.31 -12.48
C ARG A 57 5.11 1.21 -12.85
N SER A 58 5.67 0.96 -14.02
CA SER A 58 6.77 1.76 -14.59
C SER A 58 6.29 2.87 -15.53
N GLU A 59 5.08 2.75 -16.07
CA GLU A 59 4.55 3.70 -17.05
C GLU A 59 4.34 5.09 -16.42
N GLY A 60 4.84 6.12 -17.11
CA GLY A 60 4.77 7.51 -16.64
C GLY A 60 5.63 7.82 -15.40
N VAL A 61 6.32 6.83 -14.83
CA VAL A 61 7.19 7.01 -13.67
C VAL A 61 8.56 7.47 -14.15
N THR A 62 9.09 8.52 -13.52
CA THR A 62 10.43 9.02 -13.82
C THR A 62 11.44 8.70 -12.71
N SER A 63 10.99 8.37 -11.50
CA SER A 63 11.81 8.07 -10.33
C SER A 63 10.95 7.37 -9.26
N PRO A 64 11.49 6.45 -8.44
CA PRO A 64 12.86 5.93 -8.47
C PRO A 64 13.13 4.93 -9.61
N LEU A 65 14.39 4.79 -10.02
CA LEU A 65 14.88 3.75 -10.93
C LEU A 65 15.67 2.69 -10.17
N TYR A 66 15.28 1.42 -10.31
CA TYR A 66 15.98 0.27 -9.76
C TYR A 66 16.81 -0.44 -10.82
N THR A 67 18.06 -0.72 -10.49
CA THR A 67 18.98 -1.51 -11.34
C THR A 67 19.67 -2.60 -10.54
N LEU A 68 20.03 -3.70 -11.21
CA LEU A 68 20.89 -4.74 -10.66
C LEU A 68 22.34 -4.46 -11.09
N GLY A 69 23.22 -4.24 -10.12
CA GLY A 69 24.60 -3.80 -10.36
C GLY A 69 24.72 -2.32 -10.71
N GLY A 70 25.91 -1.92 -11.12
CA GLY A 70 26.25 -0.56 -11.53
C GLY A 70 27.65 -0.47 -12.10
N GLY A 71 27.97 0.65 -12.76
CA GLY A 71 29.28 0.84 -13.41
C GLY A 71 30.47 1.01 -12.45
N VAL A 72 30.20 1.33 -11.17
CA VAL A 72 31.22 1.42 -10.12
C VAL A 72 31.09 0.17 -9.23
N PRO A 73 32.19 -0.46 -8.80
CA PRO A 73 32.13 -1.57 -7.85
C PRO A 73 31.35 -1.19 -6.57
N PHE A 74 30.69 -2.17 -5.97
CA PHE A 74 30.06 -2.00 -4.66
C PHE A 74 31.09 -2.20 -3.55
N ASN A 75 30.86 -1.57 -2.41
CA ASN A 75 31.44 -2.06 -1.15
C ASN A 75 30.89 -3.48 -0.90
N PRO A 76 31.74 -4.46 -0.53
CA PRO A 76 31.30 -5.84 -0.28
C PRO A 76 30.14 -5.96 0.73
N ASP A 77 30.06 -5.06 1.71
CA ASP A 77 29.06 -5.08 2.78
C ASP A 77 27.78 -4.29 2.45
N SER A 78 27.76 -3.59 1.31
CA SER A 78 26.61 -2.81 0.87
C SER A 78 25.68 -3.66 0.02
N GLY A 79 24.43 -3.81 0.46
CA GLY A 79 23.38 -4.50 -0.30
C GLY A 79 22.86 -3.65 -1.45
N SER A 80 22.73 -2.35 -1.24
CA SER A 80 22.28 -1.39 -2.24
C SER A 80 22.88 -0.03 -1.97
N ARG A 81 22.79 0.86 -2.95
CA ARG A 81 23.08 2.29 -2.79
C ARG A 81 22.13 3.13 -3.60
N THR A 82 21.94 4.36 -3.15
CA THR A 82 21.16 5.36 -3.85
C THR A 82 22.10 6.41 -4.45
N LEU A 83 21.89 6.71 -5.74
CA LEU A 83 22.57 7.77 -6.47
C LEU A 83 21.54 8.82 -6.88
N ILE A 84 21.86 10.09 -6.68
CA ILE A 84 21.08 11.20 -7.24
C ILE A 84 21.75 11.63 -8.54
N ARG A 85 21.08 11.37 -9.66
CA ARG A 85 21.56 11.74 -11.00
C ARG A 85 21.16 13.17 -11.33
N ARG A 86 21.76 13.70 -12.39
CA ARG A 86 21.38 15.00 -12.95
C ARG A 86 19.87 15.01 -13.27
N GLY A 87 19.17 16.06 -12.85
CA GLY A 87 17.71 16.15 -12.97
C GLY A 87 16.93 15.56 -11.78
N GLY A 88 17.60 15.16 -10.70
CA GLY A 88 16.94 14.70 -9.47
C GLY A 88 16.45 13.25 -9.51
N LEU A 89 16.76 12.52 -10.59
CA LEU A 89 16.47 11.09 -10.69
C LEU A 89 17.17 10.33 -9.56
N ARG A 90 16.37 9.61 -8.77
CA ARG A 90 16.86 8.72 -7.71
C ARG A 90 17.06 7.32 -8.30
N GLU A 91 18.31 6.93 -8.51
CA GLU A 91 18.67 5.59 -8.96
C GLU A 91 19.10 4.74 -7.76
N ILE A 92 18.44 3.62 -7.56
CA ILE A 92 18.79 2.61 -6.56
C ILE A 92 19.46 1.45 -7.29
N GLN A 93 20.73 1.25 -6.98
CA GLN A 93 21.50 0.14 -7.51
C GLN A 93 21.60 -0.95 -6.44
N VAL A 94 21.15 -2.16 -6.78
CA VAL A 94 21.24 -3.33 -5.91
C VAL A 94 22.50 -4.12 -6.23
N ASN A 95 23.26 -4.51 -5.21
CA ASN A 95 24.53 -5.22 -5.35
C ASN A 95 24.30 -6.67 -5.82
N ALA A 96 24.63 -6.93 -7.09
CA ALA A 96 24.47 -8.25 -7.69
C ALA A 96 25.45 -9.31 -7.15
N THR A 97 26.55 -8.90 -6.50
CA THR A 97 27.62 -9.84 -6.13
C THR A 97 27.29 -10.68 -4.90
N GLY A 98 26.29 -10.27 -4.09
CA GLY A 98 25.64 -11.09 -3.07
C GLY A 98 26.55 -11.75 -2.01
N LYS A 99 27.83 -11.39 -1.91
CA LYS A 99 28.80 -12.13 -1.08
C LYS A 99 28.56 -11.94 0.42
N ALA A 100 28.25 -10.72 0.86
CA ALA A 100 28.01 -10.44 2.28
C ALA A 100 26.52 -10.49 2.66
N LEU A 101 25.62 -10.18 1.72
CA LEU A 101 24.18 -10.07 1.96
C LEU A 101 23.40 -10.87 0.91
N PRO A 102 22.42 -11.70 1.32
CA PRO A 102 21.56 -12.43 0.37
C PRO A 102 20.78 -11.46 -0.52
N LEU A 103 20.92 -11.59 -1.83
CA LEU A 103 20.31 -10.68 -2.82
C LEU A 103 18.80 -10.53 -2.63
N GLN A 104 18.10 -11.62 -2.32
CA GLN A 104 16.65 -11.59 -2.06
C GLN A 104 16.29 -10.71 -0.86
N SER A 105 17.09 -10.75 0.21
CA SER A 105 16.85 -9.93 1.42
C SER A 105 17.05 -8.44 1.18
N VAL A 106 17.97 -8.10 0.27
CA VAL A 106 18.18 -6.71 -0.15
C VAL A 106 16.98 -6.22 -0.95
N TRP A 107 16.49 -7.01 -1.92
CA TRP A 107 15.30 -6.65 -2.69
C TRP A 107 14.05 -6.53 -1.81
N LEU A 108 13.88 -7.40 -0.81
CA LEU A 108 12.82 -7.24 0.21
C LEU A 108 12.94 -5.90 0.94
N SER A 109 14.17 -5.52 1.32
CA SER A 109 14.40 -4.25 2.00
C SER A 109 14.12 -3.04 1.11
N GLU A 110 14.52 -3.08 -0.17
CA GLU A 110 14.18 -2.03 -1.13
C GLU A 110 12.68 -1.94 -1.42
N ALA A 111 12.01 -3.09 -1.57
CA ALA A 111 10.56 -3.13 -1.73
C ALA A 111 9.85 -2.53 -0.51
N ALA A 112 10.28 -2.85 0.71
CA ALA A 112 9.74 -2.27 1.92
C ALA A 112 9.91 -0.75 2.00
N ARG A 113 11.09 -0.22 1.61
CA ARG A 113 11.30 1.23 1.48
C ARG A 113 10.39 1.85 0.44
N LEU A 114 10.23 1.20 -0.71
CA LEU A 114 9.36 1.67 -1.78
C LEU A 114 7.89 1.72 -1.35
N LEU A 115 7.47 0.75 -0.54
CA LEU A 115 6.15 0.69 0.09
C LEU A 115 6.01 1.62 1.31
N GLY A 116 7.10 2.27 1.72
CA GLY A 116 7.16 3.22 2.82
C GLY A 116 6.91 2.62 4.19
N LEU A 117 7.38 1.39 4.44
CA LEU A 117 7.40 0.80 5.77
C LEU A 117 8.45 1.50 6.66
N GLU A 118 8.10 1.73 7.94
CA GLU A 118 8.96 2.41 8.93
C GLU A 118 10.26 1.66 9.22
N GLU A 119 10.23 0.32 9.20
CA GLU A 119 11.37 -0.55 9.51
C GLU A 119 11.70 -1.46 8.31
N PRO A 120 12.29 -0.92 7.25
CA PRO A 120 12.32 -1.59 5.95
C PRO A 120 13.53 -2.52 5.77
N ILE A 121 14.14 -3.02 6.84
CA ILE A 121 15.41 -3.77 6.77
C ILE A 121 15.17 -5.25 7.06
N PHE A 122 15.37 -6.11 6.05
CA PHE A 122 15.11 -7.56 6.09
C PHE A 122 16.39 -8.41 5.90
N VAL A 123 17.57 -7.79 6.00
CA VAL A 123 18.86 -8.45 5.71
C VAL A 123 19.25 -9.49 6.76
N ASN A 124 19.93 -10.56 6.32
CA ASN A 124 20.46 -11.64 7.18
C ASN A 124 19.44 -12.30 8.12
N GLY A 125 18.15 -12.32 7.75
CA GLY A 125 17.11 -12.89 8.60
C GLY A 125 16.84 -12.09 9.87
N ALA A 126 17.35 -10.86 9.98
CA ALA A 126 17.09 -9.97 11.11
C ALA A 126 15.59 -9.71 11.32
N ARG A 127 14.80 -9.87 10.25
CA ARG A 127 13.36 -9.66 10.23
C ARG A 127 12.72 -10.45 9.09
N ALA A 128 11.51 -10.95 9.32
CA ALA A 128 10.62 -11.50 8.30
C ALA A 128 9.50 -10.51 7.99
N VAL A 129 8.84 -10.65 6.84
CA VAL A 129 7.59 -9.91 6.55
C VAL A 129 6.50 -10.45 7.47
N THR A 130 5.92 -9.58 8.29
CA THR A 130 4.92 -9.97 9.31
C THR A 130 3.49 -9.66 8.85
N GLU A 131 2.51 -10.12 9.61
CA GLU A 131 1.11 -9.74 9.37
C GLU A 131 0.84 -8.28 9.72
N GLU A 132 1.61 -7.69 10.65
CA GLU A 132 1.57 -6.26 10.94
C GLU A 132 2.00 -5.42 9.72
N ASP A 133 3.02 -5.87 8.97
CA ASP A 133 3.42 -5.23 7.71
C ASP A 133 2.28 -5.26 6.70
N ARG A 134 1.68 -6.44 6.51
CA ARG A 134 0.54 -6.58 5.57
C ARG A 134 -0.64 -5.73 6.00
N LYS A 135 -0.93 -5.65 7.30
CA LYS A 135 -1.99 -4.80 7.86
C LYS A 135 -1.70 -3.33 7.60
N ALA A 136 -0.47 -2.86 7.85
CA ALA A 136 -0.07 -1.48 7.60
C ALA A 136 -0.18 -1.12 6.10
N LEU A 137 0.28 -2.01 5.22
CA LEU A 137 0.15 -1.82 3.77
C LEU A 137 -1.30 -1.83 3.30
N LYS A 138 -2.13 -2.70 3.86
CA LYS A 138 -3.57 -2.69 3.58
C LYS A 138 -4.21 -1.38 4.04
N ALA A 139 -3.89 -0.89 5.22
CA ALA A 139 -4.37 0.41 5.68
C ALA A 139 -3.98 1.54 4.71
N ARG A 140 -2.73 1.54 4.24
CA ARG A 140 -2.24 2.55 3.30
C ARG A 140 -2.89 2.46 1.91
N PHE A 141 -2.91 1.27 1.32
CA PHE A 141 -3.24 1.09 -0.09
C PHE A 141 -4.69 0.66 -0.35
N PHE A 142 -5.38 0.10 0.65
CA PHE A 142 -6.71 -0.50 0.49
C PHE A 142 -7.82 0.34 1.12
N THR A 143 -7.64 0.86 2.33
CA THR A 143 -8.71 1.57 3.04
C THR A 143 -8.84 3.05 2.65
N GLY A 144 -7.80 3.62 2.03
CA GLY A 144 -7.78 5.05 1.68
C GLY A 144 -7.67 5.98 2.89
N ALA A 145 -7.26 5.46 4.05
CA ALA A 145 -7.13 6.22 5.29
C ALA A 145 -5.88 7.11 5.34
N ASP A 146 -4.85 6.80 4.56
CA ASP A 146 -3.74 7.73 4.24
C ASP A 146 -4.29 8.77 3.25
N LEU A 147 -5.02 9.74 3.81
CA LEU A 147 -5.79 10.68 3.03
C LEU A 147 -4.89 11.68 2.34
N ASN A 148 -3.71 11.99 2.88
CA ASN A 148 -2.78 12.97 2.33
C ASN A 148 -1.73 12.33 1.37
N GLY A 149 -1.48 11.03 1.48
CA GLY A 149 -0.60 10.25 0.62
C GLY A 149 0.87 10.22 1.07
N ASP A 150 1.19 10.67 2.28
CA ASP A 150 2.56 10.68 2.82
C ASP A 150 3.01 9.31 3.34
N GLY A 151 2.07 8.38 3.50
CA GLY A 151 2.33 7.02 3.96
C GLY A 151 2.13 6.76 5.43
N LYS A 152 1.67 7.75 6.16
CA LYS A 152 1.25 7.63 7.54
C LYS A 152 -0.26 7.76 7.60
N ILE A 153 -0.82 7.34 8.73
CA ILE A 153 -2.24 7.55 9.04
C ILE A 153 -2.24 8.25 10.39
N ASP A 154 -2.13 9.58 10.34
CA ASP A 154 -1.83 10.41 11.50
C ASP A 154 -2.80 11.60 11.64
N LEU A 155 -2.43 12.57 12.49
CA LEU A 155 -3.25 13.74 12.78
C LEU A 155 -3.56 14.58 11.53
N SER A 156 -2.65 14.60 10.56
CA SER A 156 -2.81 15.29 9.28
C SER A 156 -3.97 14.70 8.48
N ASP A 157 -4.04 13.37 8.41
CA ASP A 157 -5.14 12.67 7.75
C ASP A 157 -6.45 12.84 8.52
N LEU A 158 -6.39 12.80 9.86
CA LEU A 158 -7.56 13.10 10.69
C LEU A 158 -8.11 14.51 10.41
N GLY A 159 -7.24 15.49 10.19
CA GLY A 159 -7.62 16.84 9.79
C GLY A 159 -8.36 16.87 8.45
N ILE A 160 -7.90 16.09 7.46
CA ILE A 160 -8.59 15.95 6.16
C ILE A 160 -9.94 15.25 6.34
N LEU A 161 -10.00 14.18 7.12
CA LEU A 161 -11.23 13.44 7.41
C LEU A 161 -12.26 14.35 8.08
N ALA A 162 -11.86 15.08 9.12
CA ALA A 162 -12.71 16.04 9.83
C ALA A 162 -13.22 17.14 8.89
N GLY A 163 -12.38 17.64 7.99
CA GLY A 163 -12.77 18.62 6.97
C GLY A 163 -13.76 18.09 5.93
N SER A 164 -13.91 16.77 5.81
CA SER A 164 -14.89 16.11 4.95
C SER A 164 -16.13 15.61 5.68
N TYR A 165 -16.12 15.59 7.01
CA TYR A 165 -17.21 15.03 7.81
C TYR A 165 -18.56 15.68 7.49
N GLY A 166 -19.59 14.85 7.29
CA GLY A 166 -20.95 15.25 6.92
C GLY A 166 -21.16 15.53 5.43
N LYS A 167 -20.13 15.45 4.58
CA LYS A 167 -20.28 15.56 3.13
C LYS A 167 -20.90 14.28 2.55
N VAL A 168 -21.72 14.45 1.53
CA VAL A 168 -22.39 13.36 0.80
C VAL A 168 -22.09 13.53 -0.69
N ALA A 169 -21.20 12.69 -1.20
CA ALA A 169 -20.83 12.62 -2.60
C ALA A 169 -20.10 11.30 -2.86
N PRO A 170 -20.38 10.58 -3.96
CA PRO A 170 -19.61 9.39 -4.31
C PRO A 170 -18.12 9.71 -4.46
N GLY A 171 -17.27 8.92 -3.79
CA GLY A 171 -15.81 9.09 -3.85
C GLY A 171 -15.29 10.30 -3.09
N GLN A 172 -16.06 10.81 -2.12
CA GLN A 172 -15.61 11.88 -1.24
C GLN A 172 -14.33 11.46 -0.49
N ARG A 173 -13.32 12.32 -0.47
CA ARG A 173 -12.10 12.07 0.31
C ARG A 173 -12.47 11.93 1.79
N GLY A 174 -12.26 10.75 2.37
CA GLY A 174 -12.67 10.42 3.74
C GLY A 174 -13.86 9.45 3.84
N ASP A 175 -14.50 9.09 2.73
CA ASP A 175 -15.51 8.01 2.65
C ASP A 175 -14.76 6.68 2.53
N LEU A 176 -14.39 6.11 3.69
CA LEU A 176 -13.52 4.94 3.81
C LEU A 176 -14.29 3.64 3.59
N ASN A 177 -15.60 3.64 3.82
CA ASN A 177 -16.47 2.48 3.57
C ASN A 177 -17.12 2.49 2.17
N ALA A 178 -16.94 3.57 1.40
CA ALA A 178 -17.49 3.80 0.07
C ALA A 178 -19.03 3.80 0.01
N ASP A 179 -19.71 4.26 1.06
CA ASP A 179 -21.17 4.35 1.11
C ASP A 179 -21.73 5.67 0.56
N GLY A 180 -20.85 6.57 0.14
CA GLY A 180 -21.18 7.88 -0.45
C GLY A 180 -21.32 9.00 0.58
N LYS A 181 -21.04 8.73 1.86
CA LYS A 181 -21.08 9.71 2.95
C LYS A 181 -19.78 9.64 3.75
N VAL A 182 -19.41 10.75 4.37
CA VAL A 182 -18.34 10.77 5.37
C VAL A 182 -18.96 10.96 6.73
N ASP A 183 -19.03 9.91 7.54
CA ASP A 183 -19.70 9.94 8.83
C ASP A 183 -18.96 9.20 9.95
N ALA A 184 -19.66 8.92 11.06
CA ALA A 184 -19.08 8.29 12.23
C ALA A 184 -18.55 6.86 11.96
N VAL A 185 -19.02 6.19 10.91
CA VAL A 185 -18.51 4.88 10.48
C VAL A 185 -17.09 5.04 9.93
N ASP A 186 -16.84 6.06 9.10
CA ASP A 186 -15.50 6.33 8.56
C ASP A 186 -14.52 6.75 9.65
N VAL A 187 -14.97 7.55 10.62
CA VAL A 187 -14.14 7.92 11.78
C VAL A 187 -13.73 6.68 12.57
N LYS A 188 -14.62 5.71 12.77
CA LYS A 188 -14.27 4.45 13.45
C LYS A 188 -13.27 3.63 12.65
N LEU A 189 -13.47 3.49 11.34
CA LEU A 189 -12.52 2.81 10.46
C LEU A 189 -11.14 3.47 10.50
N PHE A 190 -11.10 4.80 10.52
CA PHE A 190 -9.86 5.55 10.64
C PHE A 190 -9.16 5.31 11.98
N GLN A 191 -9.91 5.30 13.09
CA GLN A 191 -9.36 5.06 14.44
C GLN A 191 -8.66 3.70 14.58
N GLU A 192 -9.14 2.65 13.90
CA GLU A 192 -8.50 1.33 13.92
C GLU A 192 -7.11 1.29 13.26
N LEU A 193 -6.83 2.31 12.44
CA LEU A 193 -5.62 2.42 11.62
C LEU A 193 -4.70 3.56 12.08
N TYR A 194 -5.25 4.50 12.84
CA TYR A 194 -4.52 5.66 13.34
C TYR A 194 -3.33 5.25 14.19
N LYS A 195 -2.18 5.87 13.90
CA LYS A 195 -0.99 5.78 14.73
C LYS A 195 -0.70 7.13 15.37
N PHE A 196 -0.40 7.10 16.66
CA PHE A 196 0.15 8.26 17.36
C PHE A 196 1.67 8.18 17.27
N GLU A 197 2.29 9.13 16.57
CA GLU A 197 3.75 9.29 16.46
C GLU A 197 4.21 10.57 17.17
#